data_AF-A0A066ZYE9-F1
#
_entry.id   AF-A0A066ZYE9-F1
#
_cell.length_a   1.000
_cell.length_b   1.000
_cell.length_c   1.000
_cell.angle_alpha   90.00
_cell.angle_beta   90.00
_cell.angle_gamma   90.00
#
_symmetry.space_group_name_H-M   'P 1'
#
loop_
_entity.id
_entity.type
_entity.pdbx_description
1 polymer ?
#
loop_
_entity_poly.entity_id
_entity_poly.type
_entity_poly.pdbx_seq_one_letter_code
_entity_poly.pdbx_strand_id
1 'polypeptide(L)'
;MDEMIKSIKAALYDRATSPLVGSFVVAWLLWNYDFVLAFFSNEELSYKLDYIHTFIFGNWIQCLLNGFLIPSFAVYVYHWWLHKISIRVFRKATKNNQELIEAKKTLEKQVVMSLEESNEIRKQIDAIQNQTHIDNHEKEAKIKELNAELEARSSKEKELIKRLDNLNSKLESSVHGQNVSNKKSAITKNNIEPEISKDVGEVLVAIGDGNVSVSGILDYLSRKNINLHQARCLNYIEKLEELNLVKRNKYDHFSLTREGRDFLVDNNLDGHNYSS
;
A
#
# COMPACT_ATOMS: atom_id res chain seq x y z
N MET A 1 42.06 -20.03 -23.68
CA MET A 1 41.07 -21.12 -23.58
C MET A 1 39.71 -20.62 -23.12
N ASP A 2 39.62 -19.73 -22.13
CA ASP A 2 38.33 -19.23 -21.62
C ASP A 2 37.50 -18.44 -22.64
N GLU A 3 38.14 -17.68 -23.54
CA GLU A 3 37.42 -16.95 -24.60
C GLU A 3 36.79 -17.89 -25.63
N MET A 4 37.44 -19.02 -25.92
CA MET A 4 36.91 -20.08 -26.80
C MET A 4 35.75 -20.82 -26.14
N ILE A 5 35.84 -21.06 -24.83
CA ILE A 5 34.74 -21.63 -24.04
C ILE A 5 33.56 -20.65 -23.98
N LYS A 6 33.81 -19.34 -23.84
CA LYS A 6 32.75 -18.31 -23.86
C LYS A 6 32.07 -18.19 -25.22
N SER A 7 32.82 -18.25 -26.33
CA SER A 7 32.24 -18.19 -27.67
C SER A 7 31.45 -19.46 -28.01
N ILE A 8 31.93 -20.65 -27.60
CA ILE A 8 31.18 -21.90 -27.71
C ILE A 8 29.90 -21.84 -26.86
N LYS A 9 29.98 -21.34 -25.62
CA LYS A 9 28.80 -21.18 -24.75
C LYS A 9 27.78 -20.20 -25.32
N ALA A 10 28.20 -19.06 -25.86
CA ALA A 10 27.31 -18.08 -26.47
C ALA A 10 26.63 -18.62 -27.75
N ALA A 11 27.40 -19.29 -28.62
CA ALA A 11 26.87 -19.92 -29.83
C ALA A 11 25.95 -21.11 -29.52
N LEU A 12 26.26 -21.89 -28.48
CA LEU A 12 25.37 -22.94 -27.97
C LEU A 12 24.13 -22.32 -27.34
N TYR A 13 24.22 -21.20 -26.62
CA TYR A 13 23.06 -20.54 -26.03
C TYR A 13 22.08 -20.03 -27.10
N ASP A 14 22.59 -19.35 -28.13
CA ASP A 14 21.77 -18.84 -29.24
C ASP A 14 21.21 -19.92 -30.17
N ARG A 15 21.78 -21.14 -30.18
CA ARG A 15 21.29 -22.26 -31.00
C ARG A 15 20.51 -23.30 -30.18
N ALA A 16 20.78 -23.43 -28.88
CA ALA A 16 20.02 -24.25 -27.94
C ALA A 16 18.71 -23.59 -27.50
N THR A 17 18.50 -22.30 -27.79
CA THR A 17 17.17 -21.66 -27.73
C THR A 17 16.18 -22.28 -28.70
N SER A 18 16.64 -23.04 -29.72
CA SER A 18 15.76 -23.93 -30.48
C SER A 18 15.63 -25.27 -29.76
N PRO A 19 14.46 -25.61 -29.19
CA PRO A 19 14.25 -26.87 -28.47
C PRO A 19 14.58 -28.11 -29.32
N LEU A 20 14.45 -27.98 -30.64
CA LEU A 20 14.70 -29.06 -31.60
C LEU A 20 16.20 -29.32 -31.83
N VAL A 21 17.01 -28.26 -31.88
CA VAL A 21 18.47 -28.40 -32.03
C VAL A 21 19.09 -28.93 -30.74
N GLY A 22 18.68 -28.39 -29.59
CA GLY A 22 19.18 -28.85 -28.30
C GLY A 22 18.85 -30.32 -28.05
N SER A 23 17.61 -30.73 -28.29
CA SER A 23 17.20 -32.14 -28.17
C SER A 23 17.89 -33.06 -29.18
N PHE A 24 18.14 -32.59 -30.41
CA PHE A 24 18.91 -33.35 -31.39
C PHE A 24 20.36 -33.57 -30.96
N VAL A 25 21.05 -32.55 -30.46
CA VAL A 25 22.43 -32.71 -29.97
C VAL A 25 22.47 -33.72 -28.81
N VAL A 26 21.54 -33.63 -27.87
CA VAL A 26 21.47 -34.59 -26.74
C VAL A 26 21.15 -35.99 -27.23
N ALA A 27 20.15 -36.16 -28.11
CA ALA A 27 19.80 -37.46 -28.68
C ALA A 27 20.96 -38.06 -29.49
N TRP A 28 21.69 -37.23 -30.22
CA TRP A 28 22.87 -37.64 -30.99
C TRP A 28 24.00 -38.12 -30.09
N LEU A 29 24.29 -37.40 -29.01
CA LEU A 29 25.31 -37.79 -28.02
C LEU A 29 24.94 -39.08 -27.28
N LEU A 30 23.66 -39.24 -26.93
CA LEU A 30 23.16 -40.47 -26.28
C LEU A 30 23.18 -41.67 -27.24
N TRP A 31 22.82 -41.46 -28.51
CA TRP A 31 22.79 -42.53 -29.50
C TRP A 31 24.20 -42.92 -29.97
N ASN A 32 25.08 -41.94 -30.14
CA ASN A 32 26.48 -42.14 -30.53
C ASN A 32 27.41 -42.10 -29.30
N TYR A 33 27.02 -42.76 -28.21
CA TYR A 33 27.80 -42.75 -26.98
C TYR A 33 29.20 -43.38 -27.18
N ASP A 34 29.34 -44.36 -28.08
CA ASP A 34 30.63 -44.95 -28.46
C ASP A 34 31.58 -43.93 -29.07
N PHE A 35 31.05 -42.98 -29.86
CA PHE A 35 31.84 -41.87 -30.41
C PHE A 35 32.33 -40.95 -29.31
N VAL A 36 31.45 -40.61 -28.36
CA VAL A 36 31.79 -39.76 -27.21
C VAL A 36 32.86 -40.44 -26.35
N LEU A 37 32.68 -41.73 -26.03
CA LEU A 37 33.64 -42.50 -25.25
C LEU A 37 34.98 -42.63 -25.98
N ALA A 38 34.98 -42.93 -27.28
CA ALA A 38 36.20 -42.99 -28.09
C ALA A 38 36.93 -41.64 -28.11
N PHE A 39 36.18 -40.53 -28.23
CA PHE A 39 36.74 -39.19 -28.22
C PHE A 39 37.46 -38.86 -26.90
N PHE A 40 36.84 -39.18 -25.77
CA PHE A 40 37.38 -38.94 -24.43
C PHE A 40 38.33 -40.02 -23.90
N SER A 41 38.55 -41.12 -24.63
CA SER A 41 39.53 -42.14 -24.25
C SER A 41 40.97 -41.58 -24.27
N ASN A 42 41.90 -42.18 -23.53
CA ASN A 42 43.32 -41.76 -23.51
C ASN A 42 44.16 -42.42 -24.62
N GLU A 43 43.52 -43.03 -25.63
CA GLU A 43 44.20 -43.72 -26.73
C GLU A 43 44.87 -42.76 -27.71
N GLU A 44 45.81 -43.29 -28.50
CA GLU A 44 46.48 -42.54 -29.56
C GLU A 44 45.45 -42.06 -30.62
N LEU A 45 45.64 -40.84 -31.13
CA LEU A 45 44.71 -40.22 -32.09
C LEU A 45 44.49 -41.08 -33.35
N SER A 46 45.55 -41.77 -33.81
CA SER A 46 45.51 -42.71 -34.92
C SER A 46 44.53 -43.84 -34.67
N TYR A 47 44.60 -44.48 -33.50
CA TYR A 47 43.70 -45.55 -33.08
C TYR A 47 42.26 -45.07 -32.89
N LYS A 48 42.06 -43.87 -32.33
CA LYS A 48 40.71 -43.27 -32.19
C LYS A 48 40.03 -43.06 -33.54
N LEU A 49 40.74 -42.48 -34.51
CA LEU A 49 40.19 -42.23 -35.83
C LEU A 49 39.91 -43.53 -36.57
N ASP A 50 40.81 -44.51 -36.48
CA ASP A 50 40.60 -45.83 -37.09
C ASP A 50 39.38 -46.53 -36.49
N TYR A 51 39.21 -46.46 -35.17
CA TYR A 51 38.04 -47.02 -34.49
C TYR A 51 36.73 -46.34 -34.94
N ILE A 52 36.71 -45.00 -34.98
CA ILE A 52 35.54 -44.22 -35.41
C ILE A 52 35.19 -44.54 -36.88
N HIS A 53 36.20 -44.57 -37.76
CA HIS A 53 35.99 -44.85 -39.17
C HIS A 53 35.62 -46.30 -39.45
N THR A 54 36.12 -47.26 -38.68
CA THR A 54 35.89 -48.69 -38.95
C THR A 54 34.62 -49.20 -38.29
N PHE A 55 34.33 -48.80 -37.05
CA PHE A 55 33.24 -49.38 -36.25
C PHE A 55 32.01 -48.48 -36.12
N ILE A 56 32.17 -47.16 -36.14
CA ILE A 56 31.07 -46.22 -35.89
C ILE A 56 30.48 -45.70 -37.22
N PHE A 57 31.35 -45.31 -38.14
CA PHE A 57 31.00 -44.72 -39.44
C PHE A 57 31.66 -45.45 -40.63
N GLY A 58 31.67 -46.79 -40.57
CA GLY A 58 32.26 -47.69 -41.57
C GLY A 58 31.81 -47.44 -43.01
N ASN A 59 30.57 -47.04 -43.20
CA ASN A 59 29.98 -46.79 -44.51
C ASN A 59 29.15 -45.50 -44.52
N TRP A 60 28.97 -44.90 -45.69
CA TRP A 60 28.15 -43.70 -45.87
C TRP A 60 26.71 -43.90 -45.36
N ILE A 61 26.16 -45.11 -45.49
CA ILE A 61 24.82 -45.48 -44.98
C ILE A 61 24.80 -45.45 -43.45
N GLN A 62 25.83 -46.00 -42.79
CA GLN A 62 25.94 -45.98 -41.33
C GLN A 62 26.14 -44.55 -40.82
N CYS A 63 26.93 -43.73 -41.54
CA CYS A 63 27.06 -42.31 -41.26
C CYS A 63 25.72 -41.58 -41.34
N LEU A 64 24.93 -41.82 -42.37
CA LEU A 64 23.60 -41.20 -42.50
C LEU A 64 22.62 -41.69 -41.43
N LEU A 65 22.62 -43.00 -41.12
CA LEU A 65 21.71 -43.60 -40.14
C LEU A 65 22.06 -43.18 -38.71
N ASN A 66 23.29 -43.47 -38.26
CA ASN A 66 23.74 -43.21 -36.90
C ASN A 66 24.00 -41.71 -36.66
N GLY A 67 24.48 -41.01 -37.69
CA GLY A 67 24.81 -39.59 -37.60
C GLY A 67 23.60 -38.67 -37.68
N PHE A 68 22.52 -39.05 -38.38
CA PHE A 68 21.41 -38.13 -38.61
C PHE A 68 20.02 -38.74 -38.45
N LEU A 69 19.69 -39.82 -39.17
CA LEU A 69 18.32 -40.33 -39.24
C LEU A 69 17.82 -40.87 -37.91
N ILE A 70 18.61 -41.67 -37.20
CA ILE A 70 18.17 -42.27 -35.94
C ILE A 70 18.05 -41.23 -34.82
N PRO A 71 19.03 -40.33 -34.61
CA PRO A 71 18.87 -39.23 -33.66
C PRO A 71 17.70 -38.30 -34.00
N SER A 72 17.47 -37.99 -35.28
CA SER A 72 16.32 -37.19 -35.72
C SER A 72 14.98 -37.88 -35.41
N PHE A 73 14.90 -39.18 -35.67
CA PHE A 73 13.72 -39.97 -35.35
C PHE A 73 13.47 -40.05 -33.84
N ALA A 74 14.52 -40.24 -33.04
CA ALA A 74 14.43 -40.24 -31.58
C ALA A 74 13.90 -38.89 -31.04
N VAL A 75 14.38 -37.76 -31.57
CA VAL A 75 13.87 -36.43 -31.22
C VAL A 75 12.39 -36.28 -31.58
N TYR A 76 11.99 -36.76 -32.76
CA TYR A 76 10.60 -36.71 -33.21
C TYR A 76 9.68 -37.52 -32.28
N VAL A 77 10.06 -38.76 -31.97
CA VAL A 77 9.31 -39.62 -31.04
C VAL A 77 9.25 -39.00 -29.65
N TYR A 78 10.36 -38.45 -29.15
CA TYR A 78 10.44 -37.77 -27.87
C TYR A 78 9.48 -36.58 -27.79
N HIS A 79 9.48 -35.70 -28.78
CA HIS A 79 8.57 -34.53 -28.82
C HIS A 79 7.10 -34.96 -28.91
N TRP A 80 6.80 -35.95 -29.75
CA TRP A 80 5.44 -36.44 -29.90
C TRP A 80 4.91 -37.06 -28.60
N TRP A 81 5.74 -37.84 -27.91
CA TRP A 81 5.36 -38.50 -26.66
C TRP A 81 5.25 -37.50 -25.50
N LEU A 82 6.21 -36.57 -25.38
CA LEU A 82 6.17 -35.49 -24.40
C LEU A 82 4.92 -34.62 -24.55
N HIS A 83 4.54 -34.26 -25.78
CA HIS A 83 3.35 -33.46 -26.00
C HIS A 83 2.08 -34.16 -25.48
N LYS A 84 1.94 -35.47 -25.74
CA LYS A 84 0.81 -36.26 -25.25
C LYS A 84 0.76 -36.36 -23.73
N ILE A 85 1.92 -36.54 -23.09
CA ILE A 85 2.00 -36.60 -21.62
C ILE A 85 1.70 -35.24 -21.01
N SER A 86 2.28 -34.18 -21.57
CA SER A 86 2.08 -32.79 -21.11
C SER A 86 0.59 -32.43 -21.12
N ILE A 87 -0.15 -32.76 -22.19
CA ILE A 87 -1.60 -32.53 -22.24
C ILE A 87 -2.35 -33.29 -21.12
N ARG A 88 -1.98 -34.54 -20.85
CA ARG A 88 -2.63 -35.34 -19.79
C ARG A 88 -2.35 -34.77 -18.40
N VAL A 89 -1.09 -34.43 -18.14
CA VAL A 89 -0.66 -33.82 -16.88
C VAL A 89 -1.36 -32.48 -16.68
N PHE A 90 -1.37 -31.62 -17.70
CA PHE A 90 -2.05 -30.33 -17.66
C PHE A 90 -3.55 -30.48 -17.38
N ARG A 91 -4.24 -31.39 -18.09
CA ARG A 91 -5.67 -31.66 -17.83
C ARG A 91 -5.92 -32.12 -16.39
N LYS A 92 -5.07 -32.99 -15.84
CA LYS A 92 -5.21 -33.47 -14.46
C LYS A 92 -4.92 -32.36 -13.45
N ALA A 93 -3.89 -31.55 -13.69
CA ALA A 93 -3.57 -30.40 -12.85
C ALA A 93 -4.71 -29.37 -12.83
N THR A 94 -5.29 -29.04 -13.98
CA THR A 94 -6.43 -28.11 -14.06
C THR A 94 -7.65 -28.64 -13.31
N LYS A 95 -7.97 -29.94 -13.44
CA LYS A 95 -9.06 -30.56 -12.68
C LYS A 95 -8.83 -30.50 -11.17
N ASN A 96 -7.63 -30.89 -10.73
CA ASN A 96 -7.29 -30.85 -9.31
C ASN A 96 -7.35 -29.41 -8.76
N ASN A 97 -6.93 -28.41 -9.54
CA ASN A 97 -7.04 -27.00 -9.14
C ASN A 97 -8.50 -26.54 -9.03
N GLN A 98 -9.37 -26.98 -9.93
CA GLN A 98 -10.82 -26.69 -9.84
C GLN A 98 -11.42 -27.33 -8.59
N GLU A 99 -11.12 -28.60 -8.33
CA GLU A 99 -11.55 -29.33 -7.14
C GLU A 99 -11.04 -28.65 -5.85
N LEU A 100 -9.80 -28.18 -5.83
CA LEU A 100 -9.22 -27.42 -4.71
C LEU A 100 -9.93 -26.09 -4.48
N ILE A 101 -10.23 -25.35 -5.55
CA ILE A 101 -10.97 -24.10 -5.47
C ILE A 101 -12.37 -24.36 -4.91
N GLU A 102 -13.07 -25.39 -5.39
CA GLU A 102 -14.39 -25.77 -4.91
C GLU A 102 -14.37 -26.22 -3.44
N ALA A 103 -13.41 -27.05 -3.05
CA ALA A 103 -13.21 -27.45 -1.66
C ALA A 103 -12.88 -26.26 -0.74
N LYS A 104 -12.11 -25.29 -1.23
CA LYS A 104 -11.82 -24.06 -0.48
C LYS A 104 -13.08 -23.21 -0.31
N LYS A 105 -13.90 -23.06 -1.36
CA LYS A 105 -15.18 -22.34 -1.29
C LYS A 105 -16.13 -22.94 -0.25
N THR A 106 -16.22 -24.27 -0.17
CA THR A 106 -17.08 -24.94 0.81
C THR A 106 -16.55 -24.83 2.24
N LEU A 107 -15.24 -24.91 2.44
CA LEU A 107 -14.61 -24.78 3.76
C LEU A 107 -14.67 -23.35 4.31
N GLU A 108 -14.43 -22.34 3.48
CA GLU A 108 -14.36 -20.95 3.94
C GLU A 108 -15.74 -20.28 4.09
N LYS A 109 -16.84 -20.99 3.76
CA LYS A 109 -18.20 -20.41 3.65
C LYS A 109 -18.22 -19.11 2.84
N GLN A 110 -17.23 -18.88 1.98
CA GLN A 110 -17.20 -17.73 1.09
C GLN A 110 -18.23 -17.98 0.00
N VAL A 111 -19.34 -17.24 0.06
CA VAL A 111 -20.27 -17.12 -1.05
C VAL A 111 -19.49 -16.43 -2.16
N VAL A 112 -18.96 -17.21 -3.09
CA VAL A 112 -18.37 -16.65 -4.30
C VAL A 112 -19.53 -16.16 -5.14
N MET A 113 -19.74 -14.86 -5.08
CA MET A 113 -20.81 -14.20 -5.81
C MET A 113 -20.78 -14.61 -7.27
N SER A 114 -21.96 -14.94 -7.80
CA SER A 114 -22.11 -15.16 -9.23
C SER A 114 -21.71 -13.90 -10.00
N LEU A 115 -21.35 -14.04 -11.28
CA LEU A 115 -21.03 -12.89 -12.12
C LEU A 115 -22.21 -11.90 -12.20
N GLU A 116 -23.44 -12.42 -12.11
CA GLU A 116 -24.67 -11.63 -12.06
C GLU A 116 -24.78 -10.85 -10.76
N GLU A 117 -24.52 -11.47 -9.61
CA GLU A 117 -24.49 -10.82 -8.30
C GLU A 117 -23.39 -9.75 -8.25
N SER A 118 -22.22 -10.01 -8.82
CA SER A 118 -21.15 -9.01 -8.91
C SER A 118 -21.54 -7.81 -9.77
N ASN A 119 -22.29 -8.02 -10.86
CA ASN A 119 -22.76 -6.93 -11.70
C ASN A 119 -23.86 -6.11 -11.01
N GLU A 120 -24.74 -6.77 -10.27
CA GLU A 120 -25.79 -6.09 -9.52
C GLU A 120 -25.22 -5.23 -8.39
N ILE A 121 -24.24 -5.74 -7.64
CA ILE A 121 -23.55 -4.95 -6.62
C ILE A 121 -22.83 -3.76 -7.24
N ARG A 122 -22.19 -3.92 -8.41
CA ARG A 122 -21.56 -2.79 -9.13
C ARG A 122 -22.58 -1.71 -9.48
N LYS A 123 -23.74 -2.10 -10.02
CA LYS A 123 -24.83 -1.13 -10.31
C LYS A 123 -25.32 -0.40 -9.06
N GLN A 124 -25.45 -1.12 -7.93
CA GLN A 124 -25.85 -0.50 -6.66
C GLN A 124 -24.79 0.48 -6.16
N ILE A 125 -23.51 0.13 -6.28
CA ILE A 125 -22.40 1.05 -5.92
C ILE A 125 -22.45 2.29 -6.79
N ASP A 126 -22.62 2.15 -8.11
CA ASP A 126 -22.70 3.28 -9.04
C ASP A 126 -23.90 4.19 -8.72
N ALA A 127 -25.05 3.60 -8.39
CA ALA A 127 -26.25 4.33 -7.98
C ALA A 127 -26.03 5.12 -6.68
N ILE A 128 -25.40 4.50 -5.67
CA ILE A 128 -25.08 5.15 -4.39
C ILE A 128 -24.08 6.29 -4.60
N GLN A 129 -23.06 6.10 -5.44
CA GLN A 129 -22.07 7.13 -5.76
C GLN A 129 -22.72 8.34 -6.44
N ASN A 130 -23.59 8.10 -7.41
CA ASN A 130 -24.33 9.16 -8.09
C ASN A 130 -25.24 9.92 -7.13
N GLN A 131 -25.97 9.21 -6.25
CA GLN A 131 -26.80 9.86 -5.24
C GLN A 131 -25.96 10.71 -4.28
N THR A 132 -24.84 10.17 -3.80
CA THR A 132 -23.93 10.89 -2.89
C THR A 132 -23.36 12.15 -3.56
N HIS A 133 -23.04 12.08 -4.85
CA HIS A 133 -22.55 13.23 -5.61
C HIS A 133 -23.63 14.32 -5.74
N ILE A 134 -24.88 13.94 -6.00
CA ILE A 134 -26.02 14.88 -6.05
C ILE A 134 -26.21 15.53 -4.67
N ASP A 135 -26.30 14.73 -3.61
CA ASP A 135 -26.50 15.23 -2.24
C ASP A 135 -25.37 16.17 -1.80
N ASN A 136 -24.13 15.88 -2.19
CA ASN A 136 -22.98 16.75 -1.89
C ASN A 136 -23.09 18.09 -2.63
N HIS A 137 -23.47 18.07 -3.90
CA HIS A 137 -23.66 19.30 -4.68
C HIS A 137 -24.78 20.17 -4.10
N GLU A 138 -25.88 19.58 -3.66
CA GLU A 138 -26.96 20.29 -2.97
C GLU A 138 -26.50 20.90 -1.64
N LYS A 139 -25.74 20.15 -0.84
CA LYS A 139 -25.15 20.65 0.41
C LYS A 139 -24.18 21.79 0.17
N GLU A 140 -23.33 21.70 -0.85
CA GLU A 140 -22.41 22.78 -1.23
C GLU A 140 -23.15 24.04 -1.67
N ALA A 141 -24.21 23.89 -2.47
CA ALA A 141 -25.06 25.02 -2.85
C ALA A 141 -25.69 25.67 -1.61
N LYS A 142 -26.15 24.87 -0.65
CA LYS A 142 -26.73 25.40 0.59
C LYS A 142 -25.71 26.09 1.48
N ILE A 143 -24.48 25.55 1.58
CA ILE A 143 -23.38 26.19 2.32
C ILE A 143 -23.06 27.55 1.71
N LYS A 144 -22.99 27.65 0.38
CA LYS A 144 -22.75 28.93 -0.31
C LYS A 144 -23.86 29.95 -0.03
N GLU A 145 -25.12 29.52 -0.06
CA GLU A 145 -26.28 30.37 0.26
C GLU A 145 -26.21 30.88 1.70
N LEU A 146 -25.97 29.98 2.67
CA LEU A 146 -25.86 30.33 4.09
C LEU A 146 -24.69 31.27 4.37
N ASN A 147 -23.53 31.05 3.71
CA ASN A 147 -22.38 31.94 3.85
C ASN A 147 -22.67 33.34 3.29
N ALA A 148 -23.37 33.43 2.14
CA ALA A 148 -23.80 34.72 1.60
C ALA A 148 -24.78 35.44 2.55
N GLU A 149 -25.68 34.71 3.20
CA GLU A 149 -26.57 35.28 4.22
C GLU A 149 -25.80 35.78 5.45
N LEU A 150 -24.82 35.00 5.94
CA LEU A 150 -23.97 35.39 7.07
C LEU A 150 -23.15 36.65 6.75
N GLU A 151 -22.59 36.75 5.54
CA GLU A 151 -21.88 37.94 5.09
C GLU A 151 -22.81 39.16 5.02
N ALA A 152 -24.02 39.00 4.50
CA ALA A 152 -25.04 40.05 4.46
C ALA A 152 -25.49 40.49 5.87
N ARG A 153 -25.59 39.57 6.83
CA ARG A 153 -25.88 39.91 8.23
C ARG A 153 -24.70 40.63 8.89
N SER A 154 -23.48 40.14 8.70
CA SER A 154 -22.27 40.74 9.29
C SER A 154 -22.01 42.16 8.78
N SER A 155 -22.30 42.43 7.51
CA SER A 155 -22.20 43.78 6.93
C SER A 155 -23.24 44.73 7.51
N LYS A 156 -24.49 44.29 7.68
CA LYS A 156 -25.54 45.05 8.40
C LYS A 156 -25.16 45.33 9.85
N GLU A 157 -24.62 44.35 10.56
CA GLU A 157 -24.17 44.52 11.94
C GLU A 157 -23.04 45.56 12.03
N LYS A 158 -22.04 45.49 11.14
CA LYS A 158 -20.99 46.52 11.03
C LYS A 158 -21.56 47.91 10.74
N GLU A 159 -22.59 48.01 9.91
CA GLU A 159 -23.26 49.29 9.64
C GLU A 159 -24.00 49.82 10.88
N LEU A 160 -24.70 48.94 11.61
CA LEU A 160 -25.38 49.29 12.87
C LEU A 160 -24.39 49.75 13.94
N ILE A 161 -23.25 49.08 14.08
CA ILE A 161 -22.17 49.49 15.00
C ILE A 161 -21.68 50.91 14.64
N LYS A 162 -21.39 51.18 13.36
CA LYS A 162 -21.00 52.52 12.91
C LYS A 162 -22.08 53.58 13.19
N ARG A 163 -23.36 53.23 13.02
CA ARG A 163 -24.47 54.14 13.36
C ARG A 163 -24.54 54.41 14.87
N LEU A 164 -24.35 53.39 15.70
CA LEU A 164 -24.28 53.53 17.15
C LEU A 164 -23.11 54.42 17.59
N ASP A 165 -21.91 54.23 17.03
CA ASP A 165 -20.75 55.07 17.34
C ASP A 165 -20.97 56.54 16.95
N ASN A 166 -21.61 56.79 15.80
CA ASN A 166 -22.00 58.12 15.37
C ASN A 166 -23.07 58.76 16.28
N LEU A 167 -24.00 57.96 16.81
CA LEU A 167 -25.00 58.44 17.76
C LEU A 167 -24.38 58.72 19.13
N ASN A 168 -23.49 57.85 19.61
CA ASN A 168 -22.77 58.03 20.86
C ASN A 168 -21.88 59.27 20.83
N SER A 169 -21.11 59.48 19.76
CA SER A 169 -20.32 60.72 19.61
C SER A 169 -21.19 61.98 19.56
N LYS A 170 -22.36 61.94 18.90
CA LYS A 170 -23.35 63.04 18.96
C LYS A 170 -23.91 63.24 20.38
N LEU A 171 -24.21 62.16 21.08
CA LEU A 171 -24.68 62.19 22.46
C LEU A 171 -23.62 62.80 23.39
N GLU A 172 -22.37 62.35 23.29
CA GLU A 172 -21.24 62.89 24.05
C GLU A 172 -21.03 64.39 23.77
N SER A 173 -21.15 64.83 22.51
CA SER A 173 -21.10 66.26 22.17
C SER A 173 -22.27 67.07 22.76
N SER A 174 -23.43 66.44 22.95
CA SER A 174 -24.60 67.06 23.60
C SER A 174 -24.49 67.04 25.13
N VAL A 175 -23.87 66.01 25.70
CA VAL A 175 -23.61 65.84 27.14
C VAL A 175 -22.43 66.70 27.61
N HIS A 176 -21.49 67.08 26.75
CA HIS A 176 -20.41 68.02 27.10
C HIS A 176 -20.91 69.45 27.41
N GLY A 177 -22.23 69.72 27.28
CA GLY A 177 -22.90 70.90 27.84
C GLY A 177 -23.39 70.75 29.29
N GLN A 178 -23.31 69.57 29.90
CA GLN A 178 -23.68 69.31 31.30
C GLN A 178 -22.68 68.36 31.98
N ASN A 179 -21.87 68.94 32.88
CA ASN A 179 -21.04 68.29 33.89
C ASN A 179 -21.60 66.95 34.38
N VAL A 180 -20.80 65.87 34.35
CA VAL A 180 -20.36 65.10 35.54
C VAL A 180 -19.20 64.15 35.15
N SER A 181 -18.12 64.29 35.91
CA SER A 181 -17.02 63.34 36.05
C SER A 181 -17.49 62.06 36.73
N ASN A 182 -17.30 60.88 36.13
CA ASN A 182 -16.61 59.77 36.79
C ASN A 182 -16.46 58.47 35.97
N LYS A 183 -15.30 57.83 36.20
CA LYS A 183 -14.99 56.39 36.09
C LYS A 183 -14.84 55.75 34.70
N LYS A 184 -13.61 55.86 34.18
CA LYS A 184 -12.98 54.82 33.34
C LYS A 184 -12.74 53.56 34.20
N SER A 185 -13.49 52.50 33.91
CA SER A 185 -13.18 51.14 34.38
C SER A 185 -12.29 50.43 33.36
N ALA A 186 -11.28 49.74 33.90
CA ALA A 186 -10.27 48.99 33.20
C ALA A 186 -10.88 47.92 32.26
N ILE A 187 -10.35 47.87 31.05
CA ILE A 187 -10.55 46.75 30.12
C ILE A 187 -9.59 45.65 30.56
N THR A 188 -10.12 44.72 31.33
CA THR A 188 -9.49 43.45 31.71
C THR A 188 -9.15 42.69 30.43
N LYS A 189 -7.87 42.39 30.23
CA LYS A 189 -7.45 41.34 29.29
C LYS A 189 -8.07 40.05 29.80
N ASN A 190 -9.09 39.56 29.09
CA ASN A 190 -9.60 38.22 29.28
C ASN A 190 -8.46 37.26 28.91
N ASN A 191 -7.76 36.77 29.94
CA ASN A 191 -7.12 35.45 29.89
C ASN A 191 -8.25 34.46 29.65
N ILE A 192 -8.51 34.19 28.38
CA ILE A 192 -9.26 33.02 27.96
C ILE A 192 -8.27 31.87 28.20
N GLU A 193 -8.22 31.37 29.43
CA GLU A 193 -7.73 30.01 29.64
C GLU A 193 -8.58 29.12 28.73
N PRO A 194 -8.00 28.46 27.73
CA PRO A 194 -8.75 27.50 26.95
C PRO A 194 -9.20 26.43 27.92
N GLU A 195 -10.50 26.35 28.17
CA GLU A 195 -11.10 25.28 28.95
C GLU A 195 -10.85 23.98 28.18
N ILE A 196 -9.74 23.32 28.51
CA ILE A 196 -9.34 22.07 27.89
C ILE A 196 -10.35 21.03 28.37
N SER A 197 -11.23 20.61 27.45
CA SER A 197 -12.17 19.51 27.72
C SER A 197 -11.43 18.33 28.33
N LYS A 198 -12.05 17.66 29.31
CA LYS A 198 -11.49 16.49 30.00
C LYS A 198 -10.92 15.43 29.04
N ASP A 199 -11.58 15.23 27.90
CA ASP A 199 -11.15 14.28 26.87
C ASP A 199 -9.82 14.68 26.20
N VAL A 200 -9.58 15.98 26.02
CA VAL A 200 -8.33 16.51 25.46
C VAL A 200 -7.19 16.33 26.47
N GLY A 201 -7.47 16.52 27.77
CA GLY A 201 -6.53 16.22 28.84
C GLY A 201 -6.10 14.75 28.85
N GLU A 202 -7.04 13.81 28.69
CA GLU A 202 -6.71 12.38 28.64
C GLU A 202 -5.92 11.99 27.38
N VAL A 203 -6.18 12.62 26.23
CA VAL A 203 -5.33 12.46 25.03
C VAL A 203 -3.91 12.97 25.29
N LEU A 204 -3.77 14.12 25.97
CA LEU A 204 -2.46 14.68 26.31
C LEU A 204 -1.69 13.75 27.24
N VAL A 205 -2.35 13.18 28.26
CA VAL A 205 -1.77 12.19 29.17
C VAL A 205 -1.35 10.93 28.42
N ALA A 206 -2.15 10.44 27.47
CA ALA A 206 -1.81 9.26 26.66
C ALA A 206 -0.54 9.43 25.82
N ILE A 207 -0.18 10.68 25.47
CA ILE A 207 1.05 11.02 24.74
C ILE A 207 2.25 11.14 25.70
N GLY A 208 2.01 11.39 26.98
CA GLY A 208 3.05 11.61 27.99
C GLY A 208 4.06 10.47 28.14
N ASP A 209 3.64 9.24 27.80
CA ASP A 209 4.47 8.04 27.91
C ASP A 209 5.54 7.90 26.80
N GLY A 210 5.59 8.80 25.82
CA GLY A 210 6.69 8.87 24.85
C GLY A 210 6.24 9.11 23.40
N ASN A 211 7.01 8.59 22.43
CA ASN A 211 6.63 8.64 21.02
C ASN A 211 5.52 7.62 20.75
N VAL A 212 4.27 8.07 20.69
CA VAL A 212 3.09 7.19 20.54
C VAL A 212 2.38 7.47 19.21
N SER A 213 1.91 6.42 18.53
CA SER A 213 1.06 6.54 17.35
C SER A 213 -0.41 6.80 17.73
N VAL A 214 -1.23 7.26 16.78
CA VAL A 214 -2.69 7.43 17.01
C VAL A 214 -3.35 6.14 17.51
N SER A 215 -2.95 4.99 16.96
CA SER A 215 -3.46 3.68 17.42
C SER A 215 -3.08 3.38 18.87
N GLY A 216 -1.87 3.74 19.29
CA GLY A 216 -1.44 3.58 20.68
C GLY A 216 -2.22 4.48 21.65
N ILE A 217 -2.51 5.72 21.24
CA ILE A 217 -3.36 6.64 22.02
C ILE A 217 -4.77 6.07 22.18
N LEU A 218 -5.37 5.56 21.10
CA LEU A 218 -6.71 4.96 21.13
C LEU A 218 -6.75 3.69 22.00
N ASP A 219 -5.70 2.86 21.96
CA ASP A 219 -5.60 1.67 22.83
C ASP A 219 -5.51 2.07 24.31
N TYR A 220 -4.70 3.10 24.64
CA TYR A 220 -4.62 3.64 26.00
C TYR A 220 -5.97 4.17 26.51
N LEU A 221 -6.67 4.97 25.70
CA LEU A 221 -7.98 5.52 26.05
C LEU A 221 -9.04 4.42 26.23
N SER A 222 -9.00 3.40 25.39
CA SER A 222 -9.90 2.25 25.48
C SER A 222 -9.72 1.49 26.80
N ARG A 223 -8.46 1.33 27.28
CA ARG A 223 -8.18 0.72 28.59
C ARG A 223 -8.72 1.53 29.77
N LYS A 224 -8.80 2.86 29.62
CA LYS A 224 -9.46 3.76 30.59
C LYS A 224 -10.97 3.87 30.40
N ASN A 225 -11.57 3.05 29.54
CA ASN A 225 -13.01 3.05 29.24
C ASN A 225 -13.51 4.35 28.59
N ILE A 226 -12.62 5.05 27.86
CA ILE A 226 -12.92 6.27 27.10
C ILE A 226 -13.03 5.88 25.62
N ASN A 227 -14.25 5.78 25.11
CA ASN A 227 -14.50 5.45 23.71
C ASN A 227 -14.40 6.70 22.84
N LEU A 228 -13.19 7.01 22.35
CA LEU A 228 -12.96 8.12 21.44
C LEU A 228 -12.80 7.62 20.00
N HIS A 229 -13.58 8.20 19.07
CA HIS A 229 -13.43 7.88 17.64
C HIS A 229 -12.11 8.47 17.10
N GLN A 230 -11.44 7.75 16.19
CA GLN A 230 -10.14 8.16 15.62
C GLN A 230 -10.14 9.59 15.07
N ALA A 231 -11.19 9.98 14.33
CA ALA A 231 -11.33 11.34 13.80
C ALA A 231 -11.37 12.44 14.89
N ARG A 232 -12.02 12.17 16.04
CA ARG A 232 -12.04 13.11 17.17
C ARG A 232 -10.68 13.17 17.87
N CYS A 233 -10.02 12.02 18.04
CA CYS A 233 -8.66 11.96 18.58
C CYS A 233 -7.69 12.80 17.75
N LEU A 234 -7.74 12.69 16.42
CA LEU A 234 -6.92 13.49 15.52
C LEU A 234 -7.21 15.00 15.65
N ASN A 235 -8.48 15.40 15.75
CA ASN A 235 -8.84 16.80 15.97
C ASN A 235 -8.30 17.35 17.30
N TYR A 236 -8.30 16.54 18.36
CA TYR A 236 -7.73 16.94 19.65
C TYR A 236 -6.20 17.04 19.59
N ILE A 237 -5.54 16.13 18.90
CA ILE A 237 -4.09 16.20 18.69
C ILE A 237 -3.73 17.48 17.91
N GLU A 238 -4.47 17.81 16.85
CA GLU A 238 -4.24 19.01 16.04
C GLU A 238 -4.37 20.29 16.88
N LYS A 239 -5.38 20.37 17.76
CA LYS A 239 -5.51 21.47 18.74
C LYS A 239 -4.34 21.55 19.73
N LEU A 240 -3.83 20.39 20.18
CA LEU A 240 -2.67 20.35 21.08
C LEU A 240 -1.36 20.74 20.35
N GLU A 241 -1.25 20.45 19.06
CA GLU A 241 -0.15 20.94 18.20
C GLU A 241 -0.23 22.46 17.99
N GLU A 242 -1.43 23.02 17.76
CA GLU A 242 -1.64 24.48 17.65
C GLU A 242 -1.24 25.23 18.92
N LEU A 243 -1.48 24.63 20.09
CA LEU A 243 -1.07 25.16 21.40
C LEU A 243 0.42 24.90 21.72
N ASN A 244 1.15 24.25 20.81
CA ASN A 244 2.55 23.86 20.99
C ASN A 244 2.79 22.96 22.22
N LEU A 245 1.80 22.16 22.62
CA LEU A 245 1.90 21.18 23.72
C LEU A 245 2.37 19.80 23.21
N VAL A 246 2.08 19.48 21.95
CA VAL A 246 2.44 18.23 21.28
C VAL A 246 3.22 18.52 20.00
N LYS A 247 4.16 17.65 19.66
CA LYS A 247 4.91 17.69 18.40
C LYS A 247 4.84 16.34 17.69
N ARG A 248 4.51 16.38 16.39
CA ARG A 248 4.56 15.22 15.48
C ARG A 248 5.94 15.01 14.85
N ASN A 249 6.33 13.75 14.74
CA ASN A 249 7.53 13.29 14.04
C ASN A 249 7.21 12.78 12.62
N LYS A 250 8.23 12.56 11.78
CA LYS A 250 8.15 12.07 10.39
C LYS A 250 7.39 10.74 10.20
N TYR A 251 7.12 10.01 11.27
CA TYR A 251 6.44 8.71 11.25
C TYR A 251 5.03 8.76 11.85
N ASP A 252 4.40 9.94 11.93
CA ASP A 252 3.09 10.13 12.59
C ASP A 252 3.06 9.64 14.05
N HIS A 253 4.19 9.80 14.73
CA HIS A 253 4.29 9.62 16.18
C HIS A 253 4.24 10.98 16.84
N PHE A 254 3.58 11.05 17.99
CA PHE A 254 3.38 12.27 18.77
C PHE A 254 4.19 12.19 20.05
N SER A 255 4.75 13.31 20.47
CA SER A 255 5.52 13.45 21.71
C SER A 255 5.23 14.81 22.34
N LEU A 256 5.34 14.89 23.67
CA LEU A 256 5.16 16.16 24.38
C LEU A 256 6.33 17.12 24.14
N THR A 257 6.00 18.39 23.94
CA THR A 257 6.96 19.50 24.01
C THR A 257 7.36 19.76 25.46
N ARG A 258 8.22 20.76 25.70
CA ARG A 258 8.53 21.17 27.08
C ARG A 258 7.30 21.78 27.74
N GLU A 259 6.63 22.66 26.99
CA GLU A 259 5.41 23.34 27.38
C GLU A 259 4.27 22.35 27.68
N GLY A 260 4.16 21.27 26.89
CA GLY A 260 3.19 20.19 27.13
C GLY A 260 3.43 19.43 28.44
N ARG A 261 4.70 19.19 28.80
CA ARG A 261 5.04 18.55 30.08
C ARG A 261 4.77 19.47 31.26
N ASP A 262 5.19 20.73 31.17
CA ASP A 262 4.96 21.73 32.20
C ASP A 262 3.44 21.90 32.42
N PHE A 263 2.65 21.92 31.34
CA PHE A 263 1.18 21.97 31.41
C PHE A 263 0.57 20.76 32.12
N LEU A 264 1.06 19.53 31.88
CA LEU A 264 0.54 18.34 32.57
C LEU A 264 0.76 18.43 34.08
N VAL A 265 1.97 18.84 34.49
CA VAL A 265 2.36 19.00 35.90
C VAL A 265 1.55 20.11 36.57
N ASP A 266 1.43 21.27 35.92
CA ASP A 266 0.71 22.43 36.46
C ASP A 266 -0.79 22.14 36.67
N ASN A 267 -1.37 21.24 35.86
CA ASN A 267 -2.77 20.84 35.95
C ASN A 267 -2.98 19.52 36.71
N ASN A 268 -1.92 18.91 37.25
CA ASN A 268 -1.97 17.65 38.02
C ASN A 268 -2.66 16.51 37.24
N LEU A 269 -2.38 16.42 35.93
CA LEU A 269 -2.97 15.45 35.00
C LEU A 269 -2.10 14.20 34.81
N ASP A 270 -0.83 14.29 35.17
CA ASP A 270 0.11 13.21 35.36
C ASP A 270 -0.40 12.30 36.49
N GLY A 271 -1.30 11.37 36.13
CA GLY A 271 -1.93 10.39 37.04
C GLY A 271 -0.97 9.46 37.79
N HIS A 272 0.32 9.75 37.80
CA HIS A 272 1.30 9.26 38.75
C HIS A 272 1.26 10.10 40.03
N ASN A 273 0.39 9.73 40.96
CA ASN A 273 0.67 9.95 42.37
C ASN A 273 1.95 9.19 42.73
N TYR A 274 3.12 9.80 42.51
CA TYR A 274 4.33 9.43 43.22
C TYR A 274 4.18 9.95 44.65
N SER A 275 3.45 9.20 45.48
CA SER A 275 3.59 9.34 46.92
C SER A 275 5.04 8.99 47.26
N SER A 276 5.79 10.00 47.72
CA SER A 276 7.09 9.82 48.38
C SER A 276 6.96 8.93 49.61
#